data_AF-A0AA90Z611-F1
#
_entry.id   AF-A0AA90Z611-F1
#
_cell.length_a   1.000
_cell.length_b   1.000
_cell.length_c   1.000
_cell.angle_alpha   90.00
_cell.angle_beta   90.00
_cell.angle_gamma   90.00
#
_symmetry.space_group_name_H-M   'P 1'
#
loop_
_entity.id
_entity.type
_entity.pdbx_description
1 polymer ?
#
loop_
_entity_poly.entity_id
_entity_poly.type
_entity_poly.pdbx_seq_one_letter_code
_entity_poly.pdbx_strand_id
1 'polypeptide(L)'
;MAYRPSVRYADAYQKYIKEVDEATHLDRNQIIRLALFTAAQCKEYQSILKKHIKGGASLPQAEWGWEDEGLWRFQNYTPKPINNRTPKKVETIRVINKGGIKYVPKTSPPSGSSVTK
;
A
#
# COMPACT_ATOMS: atom_id res chain seq x y z
N MET A 1 -10.35 2.62 21.68
CA MET A 1 -11.53 1.75 21.44
C MET A 1 -11.25 0.91 20.20
N ALA A 2 -11.59 -0.39 20.20
CA ALA A 2 -11.37 -1.26 19.05
C ALA A 2 -12.60 -1.22 18.11
N TYR A 3 -12.39 -0.97 16.82
CA TYR A 3 -13.44 -1.08 15.80
C TYR A 3 -13.79 -2.56 15.57
N ARG A 4 -15.06 -2.95 15.72
CA ARG A 4 -15.53 -4.35 15.63
C ARG A 4 -16.73 -4.46 14.68
N PRO A 5 -16.51 -4.51 13.36
CA PRO A 5 -17.58 -4.75 12.40
C PRO A 5 -18.04 -6.21 12.49
N SER A 6 -19.36 -6.44 12.41
CA SER A 6 -19.92 -7.78 12.21
C SER A 6 -20.17 -7.98 10.72
N VAL A 7 -19.35 -8.80 10.07
CA VAL A 7 -19.48 -9.09 8.63
C VAL A 7 -20.12 -10.45 8.45
N ARG A 8 -21.16 -10.54 7.62
CA ARG A 8 -21.78 -11.80 7.21
C ARG A 8 -21.15 -12.24 5.90
N TYR A 9 -20.70 -13.49 5.85
CA TYR A 9 -20.02 -14.07 4.70
C TYR A 9 -20.87 -15.19 4.09
N ALA A 10 -20.74 -15.39 2.77
CA ALA A 10 -21.17 -16.64 2.16
C ALA A 10 -20.21 -17.78 2.52
N ASP A 11 -20.69 -19.02 2.49
CA ASP A 11 -19.93 -20.21 2.88
C ASP A 11 -18.59 -20.36 2.14
N ALA A 12 -18.52 -19.90 0.88
CA ALA A 12 -17.30 -19.92 0.09
C ALA A 12 -16.15 -19.12 0.75
N TYR A 13 -16.46 -17.95 1.34
CA TYR A 13 -15.47 -17.15 2.06
C TYR A 13 -15.07 -17.81 3.37
N GLN A 14 -16.02 -18.37 4.12
CA GLN A 14 -15.72 -19.09 5.36
C GLN A 14 -14.80 -20.27 5.10
N LYS A 15 -15.09 -21.08 4.06
CA LYS A 15 -14.26 -22.21 3.65
C LYS A 15 -12.85 -21.75 3.30
N TYR A 16 -12.73 -20.72 2.46
CA TYR A 16 -11.43 -20.17 2.08
C TYR A 16 -10.61 -19.69 3.29
N ILE A 17 -11.22 -18.90 4.19
CA ILE A 17 -10.52 -18.41 5.39
C ILE A 17 -10.08 -19.56 6.29
N LYS A 18 -10.90 -20.61 6.43
CA LYS A 18 -10.54 -21.81 7.20
C LYS A 18 -9.34 -22.55 6.58
N GLU A 19 -9.33 -22.71 5.26
CA GLU A 19 -8.21 -23.36 4.57
C GLU A 19 -6.90 -22.56 4.69
N VAL A 20 -6.98 -21.21 4.66
CA VAL A 20 -5.80 -20.35 4.88
C VAL A 20 -5.32 -20.38 6.34
N ASP A 21 -6.24 -20.41 7.31
CA ASP A 21 -5.96 -20.56 8.74
C ASP A 21 -5.24 -21.89 9.01
N GLU A 22 -5.64 -22.97 8.34
CA GLU A 22 -4.97 -24.29 8.44
C GLU A 22 -3.61 -24.33 7.72
N ALA A 23 -3.44 -23.59 6.63
CA ALA A 23 -2.22 -23.60 5.81
C ALA A 23 -1.15 -22.59 6.26
N THR A 24 -1.45 -21.73 7.23
CA THR A 24 -0.55 -20.67 7.69
C THR A 24 -0.46 -20.61 9.20
N HIS A 25 0.44 -19.79 9.74
CA HIS A 25 0.50 -19.49 11.17
C HIS A 25 -0.37 -18.27 11.56
N LEU A 26 -1.26 -17.83 10.66
CA LEU A 26 -2.07 -16.64 10.86
C LEU A 26 -3.45 -17.02 11.37
N ASP A 27 -3.93 -16.31 12.39
CA ASP A 27 -5.31 -16.45 12.82
C ASP A 27 -6.28 -15.78 11.83
N ARG A 28 -7.56 -16.17 11.88
CA ARG A 28 -8.62 -15.62 11.00
C ARG A 28 -8.70 -14.10 11.01
N ASN A 29 -8.49 -13.45 12.16
CA ASN A 29 -8.52 -11.99 12.25
C ASN A 29 -7.31 -11.37 11.55
N GLN A 30 -6.14 -11.99 11.64
CA GLN A 30 -4.94 -11.57 10.92
C GLN A 30 -5.12 -11.76 9.41
N ILE A 31 -5.69 -12.88 8.97
CA ILE A 31 -5.98 -13.15 7.55
C ILE A 31 -6.94 -12.09 6.98
N ILE A 32 -8.03 -11.80 7.69
CA ILE A 32 -9.02 -10.79 7.25
C ILE A 32 -8.40 -9.38 7.24
N ARG A 33 -7.61 -9.03 8.26
CA ARG A 33 -6.91 -7.74 8.30
C ARG A 33 -5.87 -7.62 7.18
N LEU A 34 -5.15 -8.70 6.87
CA LEU A 34 -4.19 -8.75 5.78
C LEU A 34 -4.88 -8.55 4.42
N ALA A 35 -6.04 -9.20 4.22
CA ALA A 35 -6.85 -9.00 3.02
C ALA A 35 -7.27 -7.54 2.87
N LEU A 36 -7.74 -6.88 3.94
CA LEU A 36 -8.10 -5.46 3.88
C LEU A 36 -6.88 -4.55 3.64
N PHE A 37 -5.77 -4.83 4.33
CA PHE A 37 -4.51 -4.09 4.21
C PHE A 37 -3.99 -4.08 2.76
N THR A 38 -4.04 -5.22 2.09
CA THR A 38 -3.60 -5.39 0.70
C THR A 38 -4.64 -4.87 -0.30
N ALA A 39 -5.93 -5.11 -0.06
CA ALA A 39 -7.01 -4.67 -0.93
C ALA A 39 -6.99 -3.15 -1.15
N ALA A 40 -6.68 -2.36 -0.12
CA ALA A 40 -6.65 -0.90 -0.24
C ALA A 40 -5.62 -0.38 -1.27
N GLN A 41 -4.56 -1.15 -1.54
CA GLN A 41 -3.55 -0.84 -2.56
C GLN A 41 -3.80 -1.58 -3.91
N CYS A 42 -4.77 -2.50 -3.97
CA CYS A 42 -5.08 -3.29 -5.15
C CYS A 42 -5.92 -2.49 -6.16
N LYS A 43 -5.46 -2.44 -7.42
CA LYS A 43 -6.11 -1.67 -8.49
C LYS A 43 -7.48 -2.23 -8.84
N GLU A 44 -7.63 -3.54 -8.83
CA GLU A 44 -8.87 -4.27 -9.12
C GLU A 44 -9.91 -3.96 -8.05
N TYR A 45 -9.51 -3.99 -6.77
CA TYR A 45 -10.36 -3.60 -5.66
C TYR A 45 -10.82 -2.14 -5.77
N GLN A 46 -9.88 -1.22 -6.05
CA GLN A 46 -10.22 0.19 -6.28
C GLN A 46 -11.14 0.39 -7.49
N SER A 47 -10.96 -0.38 -8.57
CA SER A 47 -11.81 -0.34 -9.76
C SER A 47 -13.26 -0.75 -9.43
N ILE A 48 -13.45 -1.77 -8.59
CA ILE A 48 -14.77 -2.16 -8.09
C ILE A 48 -15.37 -1.03 -7.27
N LEU A 49 -14.64 -0.47 -6.30
CA LEU A 49 -15.12 0.65 -5.47
C LEU A 49 -15.54 1.88 -6.29
N LYS A 50 -14.80 2.20 -7.36
CA LYS A 50 -15.12 3.32 -8.26
C LYS A 50 -16.52 3.24 -8.87
N LYS A 51 -17.03 2.02 -9.10
CA LYS A 51 -18.38 1.79 -9.63
C LYS A 51 -19.48 2.14 -8.63
N HIS A 52 -19.14 2.29 -7.34
CA HIS A 52 -20.07 2.53 -6.24
C HIS A 52 -19.82 3.88 -5.54
N ILE A 53 -19.06 4.78 -6.17
CA ILE A 53 -18.82 6.13 -5.68
C ILE A 53 -20.14 6.91 -5.66
N LYS A 54 -20.40 7.59 -4.54
CA LYS A 54 -21.49 8.57 -4.44
C LYS A 54 -21.13 9.82 -5.24
N GLY A 55 -22.11 10.45 -5.90
CA GLY A 55 -21.89 11.58 -6.81
C GLY A 55 -20.95 12.65 -6.24
N GLY A 56 -19.81 12.87 -6.93
CA GLY A 56 -18.80 13.87 -6.58
C GLY A 56 -17.73 13.44 -5.56
N ALA A 57 -17.84 12.26 -4.95
CA ALA A 57 -16.83 11.78 -4.00
C ALA A 57 -15.60 11.18 -4.70
N SER A 58 -14.43 11.28 -4.06
CA SER A 58 -13.23 10.52 -4.42
C SER A 58 -13.04 9.34 -3.47
N LEU A 59 -12.33 8.30 -3.92
CA LEU A 59 -11.93 7.23 -3.01
C LEU A 59 -10.82 7.71 -2.09
N PRO A 60 -10.86 7.38 -0.80
CA PRO A 60 -9.73 7.63 0.08
C PRO A 60 -8.53 6.80 -0.35
N GLN A 61 -7.33 7.37 -0.19
CA GLN A 61 -6.09 6.64 -0.32
C GLN A 61 -5.71 6.05 1.03
N ALA A 62 -5.25 4.80 1.05
CA ALA A 62 -4.68 4.21 2.25
C ALA A 62 -3.47 5.04 2.70
N GLU A 63 -3.47 5.45 3.97
CA GLU A 63 -2.34 6.18 4.57
C GLU A 63 -1.19 5.26 4.98
N TRP A 64 -1.37 3.94 4.85
CA TRP A 64 -0.36 2.94 5.17
C TRP A 64 0.38 2.43 3.94
N GLY A 65 1.67 2.15 4.12
CA GLY A 65 2.53 1.48 3.16
C GLY A 65 2.76 0.02 3.52
N TRP A 66 3.58 -0.67 2.72
CA TRP A 66 3.97 -2.06 2.96
C TRP A 66 4.77 -2.24 4.24
N GLU A 67 5.47 -1.19 4.68
CA GLU A 67 6.24 -1.13 5.92
C GLU A 67 5.38 -1.12 7.20
N ASP A 68 4.09 -0.81 7.09
CA ASP A 68 3.18 -0.75 8.24
C ASP A 68 2.53 -2.12 8.52
N GLU A 69 3.28 -3.23 8.37
CA GLU A 69 2.77 -4.61 8.56
C GLU A 69 2.10 -4.83 9.92
N GLY A 70 2.49 -4.03 10.92
CA GLY A 70 1.87 -4.06 12.23
C GLY A 70 0.36 -3.81 12.21
N LEU A 71 -0.16 -3.07 11.21
CA LEU A 71 -1.60 -2.80 11.06
C LEU A 71 -2.42 -4.07 10.86
N TRP A 72 -1.90 -5.04 10.10
CA TRP A 72 -2.61 -6.28 9.88
C TRP A 72 -2.24 -7.36 10.90
N ARG A 73 -1.01 -7.35 11.43
CA ARG A 73 -0.53 -8.31 12.43
C ARG A 73 -1.13 -8.11 13.82
N PHE A 74 -1.22 -6.87 14.28
CA PHE A 74 -1.58 -6.56 15.67
C PHE A 74 -2.93 -5.84 15.72
N GLN A 75 -3.70 -6.11 16.79
CA GLN A 75 -5.01 -5.45 16.96
C GLN A 75 -4.90 -3.98 17.35
N ASN A 76 -3.88 -3.66 18.14
CA ASN A 76 -3.61 -2.31 18.61
C ASN A 76 -2.25 -1.90 18.05
N TYR A 77 -2.22 -1.47 16.79
CA TYR A 77 -1.03 -0.92 16.16
C TYR A 77 -1.22 0.56 15.89
N THR A 78 -0.22 1.35 16.28
CA THR A 78 -0.15 2.77 15.95
C THR A 78 0.92 2.93 14.87
N PRO A 79 0.55 3.30 13.63
CA PRO A 79 1.52 3.59 12.58
C PRO A 79 2.49 4.67 13.01
N LYS A 80 3.74 4.55 12.56
CA LYS A 80 4.71 5.64 12.76
C LYS A 80 4.25 6.84 11.93
N PRO A 81 4.39 8.07 12.45
CA PRO A 81 4.02 9.27 11.71
C PRO A 81 4.78 9.36 10.38
N ILE A 82 4.06 9.77 9.32
CA ILE A 82 4.52 9.84 7.93
C ILE A 82 5.81 10.68 7.79
N ASN A 83 6.01 11.66 8.67
CA ASN A 83 7.18 12.56 8.67
C ASN A 83 8.53 11.82 8.81
N ASN A 84 8.51 10.59 9.34
CA ASN A 84 9.70 9.74 9.50
C ASN A 84 9.77 8.63 8.43
N ARG A 85 8.78 8.52 7.55
CA ARG A 85 8.88 7.67 6.37
C ARG A 85 9.77 8.42 5.39
N THR A 86 10.93 7.85 5.06
CA THR A 86 11.77 8.38 3.99
C THR A 86 10.84 8.53 2.78
N PRO A 87 10.63 9.74 2.24
CA PRO A 87 9.77 9.89 1.09
C PRO A 87 10.35 8.98 0.01
N LYS A 88 9.63 7.91 -0.35
CA LYS A 88 9.91 7.21 -1.60
C LYS A 88 9.79 8.30 -2.64
N LYS A 89 10.93 8.71 -3.18
CA LYS A 89 11.05 9.66 -4.28
C LYS A 89 10.06 9.21 -5.34
N VAL A 90 8.90 9.86 -5.38
CA VAL A 90 7.91 9.65 -6.42
C VAL A 90 8.59 10.22 -7.65
N GLU A 91 9.21 9.36 -8.45
CA GLU A 91 9.75 9.77 -9.74
C GLU A 91 8.56 10.16 -10.59
N THR A 92 8.31 11.47 -10.66
CA THR A 92 7.25 12.04 -11.48
C THR A 92 7.57 11.67 -12.93
N ILE A 93 6.90 10.66 -13.47
CA ILE A 93 6.93 10.38 -14.90
C ILE A 93 6.22 11.55 -15.58
N ARG A 94 6.99 12.54 -16.04
CA ARG A 94 6.47 13.57 -16.94
C ARG A 94 6.33 12.93 -18.31
N VAL A 95 5.11 12.65 -18.72
CA VAL A 95 4.81 12.24 -20.10
C VAL A 95 4.96 13.46 -20.99
N ILE A 96 6.12 13.60 -21.63
CA ILE A 96 6.39 14.65 -22.61
C ILE A 96 6.13 14.08 -24.01
N ASN A 97 4.87 14.13 -24.44
CA ASN A 97 4.39 13.83 -25.79
C ASN A 97 4.62 12.41 -26.39
N LYS A 98 3.73 12.05 -27.32
CA LYS A 98 3.68 10.75 -28.00
C LYS A 98 4.90 10.55 -28.92
N GLY A 99 5.91 9.80 -28.46
CA GLY A 99 6.97 9.27 -29.32
C GLY A 99 8.34 9.24 -28.67
N GLY A 100 8.68 8.10 -28.02
CA GLY A 100 10.04 7.76 -27.62
C GLY A 100 10.41 8.14 -26.18
N ILE A 101 10.57 7.13 -25.32
CA ILE A 101 11.20 7.29 -24.00
C ILE A 101 12.71 7.44 -24.23
N LYS A 102 13.30 8.59 -23.86
CA LYS A 102 14.77 8.74 -23.76
C LYS A 102 15.19 8.78 -22.30
N TYR A 103 16.11 7.89 -21.93
CA TYR A 103 16.74 7.86 -20.62
C TYR A 103 17.89 8.87 -20.58
N VAL A 104 17.92 9.76 -19.59
CA VAL A 104 19.07 10.63 -19.32
C VAL A 104 19.58 10.32 -17.91
N PRO A 105 20.67 9.56 -17.76
CA PRO A 105 21.34 9.44 -16.48
C PRO A 105 22.01 10.78 -16.13
N LYS A 106 21.82 11.27 -14.89
CA LYS A 106 22.60 12.41 -14.40
C LYS A 106 24.05 11.98 -14.19
N THR A 107 24.94 12.52 -15.00
CA THR A 107 26.38 12.54 -14.75
C THR A 107 26.66 13.29 -13.45
N SER A 108 27.36 12.65 -12.53
CA SER A 108 27.89 13.22 -11.29
C SER A 108 28.71 14.49 -11.57
N PRO A 109 28.68 15.52 -10.70
CA PRO A 109 29.56 16.68 -10.84
C PRO A 109 31.04 16.27 -10.72
N PRO A 110 31.96 16.93 -11.43
CA PRO A 110 33.38 16.59 -11.39
C PRO A 110 33.99 16.96 -10.02
N SER A 111 34.71 16.00 -9.44
CA SER A 111 35.65 16.21 -8.35
C SER A 111 36.87 16.99 -8.86
N GLY A 112 37.08 18.19 -8.34
CA GLY A 112 38.32 18.94 -8.45
C GLY A 112 38.46 19.85 -7.22
N SER A 113 39.63 20.13 -6.65
CA SER A 113 40.99 19.79 -7.02
C SER A 113 41.90 19.96 -5.80
N SER A 114 42.97 19.17 -5.82
CA SER A 114 44.28 19.24 -5.18
C SER A 114 44.68 20.42 -4.30
N VAL A 115 45.26 20.03 -3.17
CA VAL A 115 46.24 20.72 -2.32
C VAL A 115 47.51 21.09 -3.12
N THR A 116 48.05 22.30 -2.92
CA THR A 116 49.45 22.61 -3.20
C THR A 116 50.03 23.55 -2.15
N LYS A 117 51.10 23.04 -1.51
CA LYS A 117 52.27 23.67 -0.86
C LYS A 117 52.08 24.95 -0.04
#